data_AF-A0A850B5T5-F1
#
_entry.id   AF-A0A850B5T5-F1
#
_cell.length_a   1.000
_cell.length_b   1.000
_cell.length_c   1.000
_cell.angle_alpha   90.00
_cell.angle_beta   90.00
_cell.angle_gamma   90.00
#
_symmetry.space_group_name_H-M   'P 1'
#
loop_
_entity.id
_entity.type
_entity.pdbx_description
1 polymer ?
#
loop_
_entity_poly.entity_id
_entity_poly.type
_entity_poly.pdbx_seq_one_letter_code
_entity_poly.pdbx_strand_id
1 'polypeptide(L)'
;MAVKEEPKSDALLLVDYENVQALDLSSIPDGMRVRIFVGSNQTRIPISMVQNAQRLGSRVEWIRCENAAPNALDFMIACSLGREIERSPKVAYTILSKDHGFDPLVKHLTAEGVTCRRINSQTELRGSAPPNDTPEFQKVFDTLKKSQKNARPRKRETLAKHIANILHKPVDSAEIGDIIDLLFRKELITEAAGAVTYAF
;
A
#
# COMPACT_ATOMS: atom_id res chain seq x y z
N MET A 1 30.54 -5.98 31.19
CA MET A 1 30.17 -6.16 29.77
C MET A 1 28.87 -5.41 29.55
N ALA A 2 28.92 -4.27 28.87
CA ALA A 2 27.70 -3.54 28.50
C ALA A 2 27.11 -4.25 27.27
N VAL A 3 25.88 -4.74 27.40
CA VAL A 3 25.10 -5.21 26.25
C VAL A 3 24.92 -3.98 25.36
N LYS A 4 25.57 -3.97 24.19
CA LYS A 4 25.27 -2.99 23.14
C LYS A 4 23.84 -3.26 22.70
N GLU A 5 22.89 -2.45 23.14
CA GLU A 5 21.59 -2.38 22.49
C GLU A 5 21.86 -1.95 21.03
N GLU A 6 21.53 -2.82 20.08
CA GLU A 6 21.47 -2.44 18.67
C GLU A 6 20.48 -1.28 18.54
N PRO A 7 20.81 -0.22 17.76
CA PRO A 7 19.85 0.85 17.55
C PRO A 7 18.62 0.27 16.87
N LYS A 8 17.48 0.27 17.58
CA LYS A 8 16.15 0.02 16.98
C LYS A 8 16.06 0.92 15.74
N SER A 9 15.88 0.32 14.57
CA SER A 9 15.72 1.06 13.31
C SER A 9 14.53 2.01 13.43
N ASP A 10 14.80 3.32 13.36
CA ASP A 10 13.75 4.34 13.34
C ASP A 10 12.95 4.20 12.04
N ALA A 11 11.63 4.07 12.17
CA ALA A 11 10.72 3.82 11.06
C ALA A 11 9.52 4.75 11.14
N LEU A 12 9.06 5.23 9.97
CA LEU A 12 7.89 6.08 9.86
C LEU A 12 6.85 5.46 8.91
N LEU A 13 5.64 5.27 9.44
CA LEU A 13 4.47 4.88 8.68
C LEU A 13 3.65 6.12 8.31
N LEU A 14 3.48 6.38 7.03
CA LEU A 14 2.58 7.40 6.49
C LEU A 14 1.29 6.71 6.05
N VAL A 15 0.18 6.99 6.74
CA VAL A 15 -1.11 6.37 6.48
C VAL A 15 -1.97 7.32 5.68
N ASP A 16 -2.36 6.88 4.49
CA ASP A 16 -3.48 7.43 3.75
C ASP A 16 -4.79 6.90 4.34
N TYR A 17 -5.36 7.65 5.29
CA TYR A 17 -6.57 7.23 5.98
C TYR A 17 -7.82 7.37 5.12
N GLU A 18 -7.76 8.14 4.03
CA GLU A 18 -8.86 8.24 3.05
C GLU A 18 -9.04 6.89 2.34
N ASN A 19 -7.93 6.26 1.98
CA ASN A 19 -7.91 5.00 1.26
C ASN A 19 -7.92 3.75 2.20
N VAL A 20 -7.27 3.81 3.36
CA VAL A 20 -7.12 2.67 4.28
C VAL A 20 -7.66 3.00 5.68
N GLN A 21 -8.96 2.72 5.89
CA GLN A 21 -9.63 2.93 7.18
C GLN A 21 -9.48 1.76 8.17
N ALA A 22 -9.12 0.57 7.67
CA ALA A 22 -8.86 -0.62 8.47
C ALA A 22 -7.44 -0.57 9.07
N LEU A 23 -7.22 0.38 9.99
CA LEU A 23 -5.96 0.60 10.68
C LEU A 23 -6.08 0.20 12.16
N ASP A 24 -5.28 -0.77 12.58
CA ASP A 24 -5.15 -1.21 13.96
C ASP A 24 -3.87 -0.66 14.59
N LEU A 25 -3.99 0.49 15.25
CA LEU A 25 -2.85 1.11 15.94
C LEU A 25 -2.25 0.25 17.06
N SER A 26 -2.97 -0.73 17.60
CA SER A 26 -2.45 -1.59 18.68
C SER A 26 -1.37 -2.57 18.20
N SER A 27 -1.32 -2.86 16.90
CA SER A 27 -0.36 -3.80 16.32
C SER A 27 0.83 -3.13 15.64
N ILE A 28 0.98 -1.81 15.78
CA ILE A 28 2.13 -1.04 15.28
C ILE A 28 3.42 -1.46 16.02
N PRO A 29 4.51 -1.78 15.29
CA PRO A 29 5.77 -2.17 15.92
C PRO A 29 6.32 -1.13 16.90
N ASP A 30 7.05 -1.61 17.91
CA ASP A 30 7.79 -0.74 18.82
C ASP A 30 8.84 0.07 18.08
N GLY A 31 8.92 1.37 18.37
CA GLY A 31 9.87 2.29 17.73
C GLY A 31 9.40 2.87 16.39
N MET A 32 8.30 2.35 15.81
CA MET A 32 7.69 2.95 14.62
C MET A 32 6.84 4.17 15.00
N ARG A 33 7.09 5.29 14.33
CA ARG A 33 6.25 6.51 14.31
C ARG A 33 5.17 6.38 13.24
N VAL A 34 4.04 7.04 13.44
CA VAL A 34 2.88 6.99 12.55
C VAL A 34 2.36 8.40 12.30
N ARG A 35 2.21 8.77 11.04
CA ARG A 35 1.49 9.97 10.60
C ARG A 35 0.24 9.55 9.85
N ILE A 36 -0.91 9.98 10.34
CA ILE A 36 -2.22 9.63 9.79
C ILE A 36 -2.76 10.84 9.06
N PHE A 37 -2.81 10.73 7.73
CA PHE A 37 -3.31 11.77 6.84
C PHE A 37 -4.80 11.58 6.62
N VAL A 38 -5.60 12.58 6.98
CA VAL A 38 -7.06 12.56 6.95
C VAL A 38 -7.55 13.51 5.85
N GLY A 39 -8.35 12.98 4.92
CA GLY A 39 -8.92 13.75 3.81
C GLY A 39 -9.94 14.80 4.28
N SER A 40 -10.13 15.85 3.48
CA SER A 40 -11.05 16.96 3.82
C SER A 40 -12.50 16.49 4.01
N ASN A 41 -12.89 15.44 3.28
CA ASN A 41 -14.23 14.84 3.32
C ASN A 41 -14.44 13.92 4.53
N GLN A 42 -13.38 13.50 5.21
CA GLN A 42 -13.45 12.65 6.40
C GLN A 42 -13.75 13.49 7.64
N THR A 43 -15.03 13.68 7.93
CA THR A 43 -15.51 14.54 9.02
C THR A 43 -15.57 13.84 10.38
N ARG A 44 -15.37 12.53 10.45
CA ARG A 44 -15.49 11.72 11.67
C ARG A 44 -14.38 10.69 11.75
N ILE A 45 -13.85 10.52 12.96
CA ILE A 45 -12.90 9.45 13.32
C ILE A 45 -13.54 8.61 14.42
N PRO A 46 -13.53 7.27 14.35
CA PRO A 46 -14.07 6.42 15.41
C PRO A 46 -13.39 6.68 16.76
N ILE A 47 -14.16 6.72 17.85
CA ILE A 47 -13.60 6.92 19.21
C ILE A 47 -12.57 5.85 19.55
N SER A 48 -12.80 4.60 19.15
CA SER A 48 -11.85 3.49 19.34
C SER A 48 -10.50 3.76 18.68
N MET A 49 -10.48 4.36 17.50
CA MET A 49 -9.27 4.74 16.79
C MET A 49 -8.49 5.83 17.57
N VAL A 50 -9.20 6.83 18.09
CA VAL A 50 -8.59 7.88 18.93
C VAL A 50 -8.01 7.31 20.21
N GLN A 51 -8.76 6.43 20.90
CA GLN A 51 -8.30 5.76 22.12
C GLN A 51 -7.04 4.92 21.88
N ASN A 52 -6.97 4.21 20.75
CA ASN A 52 -5.78 3.44 20.38
C ASN A 52 -4.60 4.36 20.06
N ALA A 53 -4.82 5.48 19.36
CA ALA A 53 -3.79 6.48 19.09
C ALA A 53 -3.21 7.09 20.37
N GLN A 54 -4.07 7.41 21.35
CA GLN A 54 -3.65 7.98 22.63
C GLN A 54 -2.67 7.08 23.39
N ARG A 55 -2.83 5.75 23.32
CA ARG A 55 -1.90 4.80 23.95
C ARG A 55 -0.49 4.83 23.34
N LEU A 56 -0.37 5.23 22.08
CA LEU A 56 0.92 5.36 21.39
C LEU A 56 1.64 6.69 21.70
N GLY A 57 0.94 7.64 22.33
CA GLY A 57 1.51 8.92 22.74
C GLY A 57 2.06 9.73 21.57
N SER A 58 3.25 10.30 21.73
CA SER A 58 3.94 11.12 20.71
C SER A 58 4.35 10.36 19.45
N ARG A 59 4.15 9.04 19.39
CA ARG A 59 4.42 8.26 18.18
C ARG A 59 3.36 8.43 17.11
N VAL A 60 2.18 8.96 17.42
CA VAL A 60 1.10 9.18 16.45
C VAL A 60 0.86 10.67 16.27
N GLU A 61 0.83 11.10 15.02
CA GLU A 61 0.47 12.45 14.61
C GLU A 61 -0.68 12.41 13.61
N TRP A 62 -1.70 13.25 13.84
CA TRP A 62 -2.84 13.43 12.94
C TRP A 62 -2.60 14.64 12.04
N ILE A 63 -2.70 14.46 10.73
CA ILE A 63 -2.48 15.51 9.74
C ILE A 63 -3.76 15.61 8.89
N ARG A 64 -4.48 16.71 9.01
CA ARG A 64 -5.72 16.93 8.24
C ARG A 64 -5.44 17.74 6.98
N CYS A 65 -5.96 17.26 5.85
CA CYS A 65 -6.07 18.06 4.63
C CYS A 65 -7.32 18.95 4.74
N GLU A 66 -7.14 20.27 4.79
CA GLU A 66 -8.26 21.21 4.97
C GLU A 66 -9.05 21.44 3.68
N ASN A 67 -8.37 21.48 2.54
CA ASN A 67 -8.97 21.81 1.26
C ASN A 67 -9.18 20.56 0.40
N ALA A 68 -10.39 20.44 -0.17
CA ALA A 68 -10.69 19.41 -1.14
C ALA A 68 -10.16 19.82 -2.51
N ALA A 69 -9.18 19.09 -3.03
CA ALA A 69 -8.81 19.10 -4.44
C ALA A 69 -8.45 17.67 -4.86
N PRO A 70 -8.60 17.32 -6.16
CA PRO A 70 -8.14 16.04 -6.66
C PRO A 70 -6.68 15.79 -6.23
N ASN A 71 -6.42 14.62 -5.63
CA ASN A 71 -5.10 14.16 -5.17
C ASN A 71 -4.45 15.06 -4.10
N ALA A 72 -5.21 15.94 -3.43
CA ALA A 72 -4.66 16.86 -2.43
C ALA A 72 -3.96 16.11 -1.28
N LEU A 73 -4.57 15.02 -0.81
CA LEU A 73 -4.01 14.19 0.25
C LEU A 73 -2.70 13.53 -0.21
N ASP A 74 -2.65 13.03 -1.44
CA ASP A 74 -1.48 12.36 -2.00
C ASP A 74 -0.28 13.31 -2.10
N PHE A 75 -0.52 14.54 -2.56
CA PHE A 75 0.50 15.58 -2.59
C PHE A 75 0.98 15.97 -1.19
N MET A 76 0.09 16.01 -0.20
CA MET A 76 0.48 16.25 1.19
C MET A 76 1.36 15.13 1.74
N ILE A 77 1.00 13.86 1.47
CA ILE A 77 1.79 12.69 1.86
C ILE A 77 3.17 12.74 1.20
N ALA A 78 3.24 12.95 -0.11
CA ALA A 78 4.50 13.03 -0.86
C ALA A 78 5.41 14.17 -0.37
N CYS A 79 4.84 15.35 -0.14
CA CYS A 79 5.58 16.51 0.40
C CYS A 79 6.09 16.25 1.82
N SER A 80 5.25 15.67 2.70
CA SER A 80 5.65 15.33 4.06
C SER A 80 6.75 14.27 4.09
N LEU A 81 6.65 13.25 3.22
CA LEU A 81 7.67 12.23 3.04
C LEU A 81 9.01 12.84 2.62
N GLY A 82 9.03 13.66 1.57
CA GLY A 82 10.26 14.32 1.10
C GLY A 82 10.93 15.16 2.21
N ARG A 83 10.12 15.91 2.97
CA ARG A 83 10.60 16.71 4.11
C ARG A 83 11.17 15.85 5.24
N GLU A 84 10.62 14.67 5.50
CA GLU A 84 11.18 13.75 6.50
C GLU A 84 12.47 13.10 6.01
N ILE A 85 12.52 12.68 4.75
CA ILE A 85 13.73 12.09 4.16
C ILE A 85 14.90 13.06 4.27
N GLU A 86 14.67 14.34 3.98
CA GLU A 86 15.70 15.39 4.12
C GLU A 86 16.18 15.55 5.57
N ARG A 87 15.26 15.51 6.55
CA ARG A 87 15.61 15.63 7.98
C ARG A 87 16.28 14.38 8.55
N SER A 88 15.85 13.21 8.08
CA SER A 88 16.12 11.92 8.70
C SER A 88 16.37 10.85 7.63
N PRO A 89 17.51 10.91 6.92
CA PRO A 89 17.77 10.05 5.75
C PRO A 89 17.96 8.56 6.10
N LYS A 90 18.20 8.22 7.38
CA LYS A 90 18.41 6.85 7.85
C LYS A 90 17.11 6.13 8.26
N VAL A 91 15.98 6.83 8.26
CA VAL A 91 14.68 6.26 8.66
C VAL A 91 14.14 5.36 7.55
N ALA A 92 13.51 4.25 7.92
CA ALA A 92 12.75 3.43 7.00
C ALA A 92 11.33 3.98 6.85
N TYR A 93 10.93 4.32 5.63
CA TYR A 93 9.63 4.89 5.31
C TYR A 93 8.69 3.84 4.73
N THR A 94 7.45 3.82 5.19
CA THR A 94 6.38 2.98 4.63
C THR A 94 5.13 3.82 4.41
N ILE A 95 4.62 3.83 3.19
CA ILE A 95 3.32 4.42 2.85
C ILE A 95 2.28 3.30 2.92
N LEU A 96 1.25 3.46 3.76
CA LEU A 96 0.06 2.60 3.79
C LEU A 96 -1.05 3.29 3.00
N SER A 97 -1.24 2.85 1.76
CA SER A 97 -2.28 3.32 0.83
C SER A 97 -2.49 2.25 -0.24
N LYS A 98 -3.72 2.04 -0.71
CA LYS A 98 -3.99 1.23 -1.92
C LYS A 98 -3.87 2.05 -3.21
N ASP A 99 -3.54 3.34 -3.13
CA ASP A 99 -3.28 4.13 -4.33
C ASP A 99 -1.91 3.76 -4.93
N HIS A 100 -1.95 3.28 -6.17
CA HIS A 100 -0.79 2.97 -6.98
C HIS A 100 -0.07 4.22 -7.51
N GLY A 101 -0.69 5.40 -7.40
CA GLY A 101 -0.09 6.70 -7.73
C GLY A 101 1.23 6.97 -7.00
N PHE A 102 1.47 6.35 -5.85
CA PHE A 102 2.73 6.45 -5.11
C PHE A 102 3.84 5.54 -5.63
N ASP A 103 3.56 4.53 -6.48
CA ASP A 103 4.57 3.57 -6.94
C ASP A 103 5.74 4.23 -7.70
N PRO A 104 5.53 5.20 -8.62
CA PRO A 104 6.63 5.90 -9.28
C PRO A 104 7.50 6.69 -8.29
N LEU A 105 6.89 7.31 -7.27
CA LEU A 105 7.60 8.03 -6.22
C LEU A 105 8.49 7.08 -5.41
N VAL A 106 7.93 5.96 -4.96
CA VAL A 106 8.69 4.95 -4.19
C VAL A 106 9.84 4.39 -5.03
N LYS A 107 9.63 4.08 -6.31
CA LYS A 107 10.68 3.61 -7.22
C LYS A 107 11.80 4.65 -7.39
N HIS A 108 11.46 5.92 -7.52
CA HIS A 108 12.44 7.00 -7.62
C HIS A 108 13.27 7.12 -6.34
N LEU A 109 12.62 7.21 -5.17
CA LEU A 109 13.28 7.33 -3.87
C LEU A 109 14.19 6.14 -3.55
N THR A 110 13.74 4.92 -3.85
CA THR A 110 14.55 3.71 -3.64
C THR A 110 15.77 3.65 -4.57
N ALA A 111 15.66 4.16 -5.80
CA ALA A 111 16.80 4.29 -6.70
C ALA A 111 17.85 5.28 -6.17
N GLU A 112 17.43 6.28 -5.37
CA GLU A 112 18.30 7.23 -4.68
C GLU A 112 18.85 6.70 -3.33
N GLY A 113 18.57 5.43 -2.98
CA GLY A 113 19.07 4.80 -1.77
C GLY A 113 18.21 5.03 -0.52
N VAL A 114 17.04 5.64 -0.65
CA VAL A 114 16.08 5.79 0.45
C VAL A 114 15.41 4.44 0.73
N THR A 115 15.39 4.01 2.00
CA THR A 115 14.61 2.84 2.40
C THR A 115 13.14 3.24 2.46
N CYS A 116 12.43 3.07 1.35
CA CYS A 116 11.02 3.43 1.21
C CYS A 116 10.23 2.31 0.53
N ARG A 117 9.00 2.07 0.98
CA ARG A 117 8.05 1.15 0.32
C ARG A 117 6.61 1.62 0.45
N ARG A 118 5.74 1.07 -0.39
CA ARG A 118 4.28 1.18 -0.25
C ARG A 118 3.70 -0.19 0.10
N ILE A 119 2.69 -0.22 0.96
CA ILE A 119 1.92 -1.41 1.32
C ILE A 119 0.43 -1.11 1.16
N ASN A 120 -0.34 -2.13 0.79
CA ASN A 120 -1.79 -2.04 0.61
C ASN A 120 -2.53 -2.26 1.94
N SER A 121 -1.96 -3.11 2.79
CA SER A 121 -2.52 -3.51 4.08
C SER A 121 -1.48 -3.43 5.20
N GLN A 122 -1.93 -3.08 6.40
CA GLN A 122 -1.09 -3.06 7.59
C GLN A 122 -0.44 -4.43 7.89
N THR A 123 -1.06 -5.54 7.47
CA THR A 123 -0.50 -6.89 7.66
C THR A 123 0.88 -7.04 7.04
N GLU A 124 1.18 -6.28 5.98
CA GLU A 124 2.48 -6.25 5.28
C GLU A 124 3.59 -5.55 6.08
N LEU A 125 3.27 -4.91 7.23
CA LEU A 125 4.27 -4.35 8.12
C LEU A 125 5.19 -5.42 8.73
N ARG A 126 4.68 -6.63 8.96
CA ARG A 126 5.41 -7.72 9.62
C ARG A 126 6.26 -8.57 8.67
N GLY A 127 6.43 -8.13 7.43
CA GLY A 127 7.24 -8.84 6.45
C GLY A 127 6.53 -10.03 5.81
N SER A 128 5.19 -10.03 5.74
CA SER A 128 4.56 -10.82 4.67
C SER A 128 5.13 -10.29 3.36
N ALA A 129 5.64 -11.20 2.53
CA ALA A 129 6.26 -10.87 1.26
C ALA A 129 5.41 -9.83 0.51
N PRO A 130 6.05 -8.91 -0.25
CA PRO A 130 5.28 -8.05 -1.15
C PRO A 130 4.30 -8.93 -1.94
N PRO A 131 3.10 -8.41 -2.32
CA PRO A 131 2.12 -9.17 -3.11
C PRO A 131 2.71 -9.81 -4.36
N ASN A 132 3.89 -9.33 -4.78
CA ASN A 132 4.67 -9.73 -5.94
C ASN A 132 4.80 -11.23 -6.18
N ASP A 133 4.84 -12.09 -5.15
CA ASP A 133 5.00 -13.54 -5.28
C ASP A 133 4.13 -14.33 -4.27
N THR A 134 2.88 -13.91 -4.07
CA THR A 134 1.95 -14.72 -3.26
C THR A 134 1.60 -16.03 -4.00
N PRO A 135 1.33 -17.14 -3.28
CA PRO A 135 0.78 -18.35 -3.88
C PRO A 135 -0.48 -18.07 -4.72
N GLU A 136 -1.28 -17.10 -4.32
CA GLU A 136 -2.47 -16.61 -5.02
C GLU A 136 -2.11 -15.96 -6.35
N PHE A 137 -1.12 -15.04 -6.37
CA PHE A 137 -0.62 -14.44 -7.60
C PHE A 137 -0.07 -15.50 -8.56
N GLN A 138 0.75 -16.43 -8.04
CA GLN A 138 1.34 -17.48 -8.85
C GLN A 138 0.27 -18.40 -9.46
N LYS A 139 -0.74 -18.77 -8.66
CA LYS A 139 -1.89 -19.57 -9.13
C LYS A 139 -2.67 -18.84 -10.22
N VAL A 140 -2.92 -17.54 -10.06
CA VAL A 140 -3.60 -16.71 -11.07
C VAL A 140 -2.77 -16.64 -12.34
N PHE A 141 -1.49 -16.33 -12.24
CA PHE A 141 -0.59 -16.22 -13.37
C PHE A 141 -0.48 -17.54 -14.15
N ASP A 142 -0.27 -18.66 -13.47
CA ASP A 142 -0.18 -19.97 -14.11
C ASP A 142 -1.49 -20.39 -14.80
N THR A 143 -2.63 -20.04 -14.19
CA THR A 143 -3.95 -20.33 -14.78
C THR A 143 -4.20 -19.49 -16.02
N LEU A 144 -3.91 -18.18 -15.97
CA LEU A 144 -4.00 -17.29 -17.13
C LEU A 144 -3.06 -17.73 -18.25
N LYS A 145 -1.84 -18.16 -17.92
CA LYS A 145 -0.84 -18.63 -18.89
C LYS A 145 -1.29 -19.91 -19.61
N LYS A 146 -1.89 -20.86 -18.87
CA LYS A 146 -2.43 -22.11 -19.43
C LYS A 146 -3.73 -21.93 -20.23
N SER A 147 -4.47 -20.85 -19.98
CA SER A 147 -5.72 -20.58 -20.70
C SER A 147 -5.48 -20.22 -22.18
N GLN A 148 -6.39 -20.63 -23.06
CA GLN A 148 -6.33 -20.31 -24.48
C GLN A 148 -6.43 -18.79 -24.71
N LYS A 149 -5.68 -18.24 -25.68
CA LYS A 149 -5.59 -16.78 -25.93
C LYS A 149 -6.95 -16.10 -26.13
N ASN A 150 -7.92 -16.80 -26.73
CA ASN A 150 -9.27 -16.30 -26.97
C ASN A 150 -10.18 -16.34 -25.73
N ALA A 151 -9.89 -17.19 -24.75
CA ALA A 151 -10.66 -17.37 -23.52
C ALA A 151 -10.23 -16.41 -22.40
N ARG A 152 -9.11 -15.70 -22.57
CA ARG A 152 -8.59 -14.76 -21.58
C ARG A 152 -9.52 -13.52 -21.46
N PRO A 153 -9.86 -13.08 -20.24
CA PRO A 153 -10.66 -11.89 -20.02
C PRO A 153 -10.05 -10.65 -20.67
N ARG A 154 -10.83 -9.91 -21.46
CA ARG A 154 -10.35 -8.71 -22.17
C ARG A 154 -10.74 -7.40 -21.49
N LYS A 155 -11.50 -7.44 -20.41
CA LYS A 155 -11.90 -6.24 -19.65
C LYS A 155 -11.47 -6.40 -18.21
N ARG A 156 -11.07 -5.31 -17.56
CA ARG A 156 -10.63 -5.30 -16.15
C ARG A 156 -11.67 -5.91 -15.21
N GLU A 157 -12.95 -5.55 -15.38
CA GLU A 157 -14.05 -6.14 -14.58
C GLU A 157 -14.20 -7.65 -14.79
N THR A 158 -14.06 -8.12 -16.03
CA THR A 158 -14.15 -9.55 -16.34
C THR A 158 -12.94 -10.30 -15.81
N LEU A 159 -11.76 -9.68 -15.85
CA LEU A 159 -10.54 -10.21 -15.25
C LEU A 159 -10.70 -10.36 -13.73
N ALA A 160 -11.26 -9.36 -13.05
CA ALA A 160 -11.53 -9.42 -11.62
C ALA A 160 -12.46 -10.59 -11.25
N LYS A 161 -13.57 -10.76 -11.98
CA LYS A 161 -14.48 -11.91 -11.80
C LYS A 161 -13.78 -13.25 -12.07
N HIS A 162 -12.93 -13.30 -13.09
CA HIS A 162 -12.18 -14.49 -13.42
C HIS A 162 -11.16 -14.87 -12.35
N ILE A 163 -10.44 -13.88 -11.81
CA ILE A 163 -9.50 -14.07 -10.69
C ILE A 163 -10.23 -14.57 -9.44
N ALA A 164 -11.38 -13.98 -9.10
CA ALA A 164 -12.23 -14.45 -8.00
C ALA A 164 -12.59 -15.94 -8.15
N ASN A 165 -12.94 -16.35 -9.38
CA ASN A 165 -13.24 -17.76 -9.67
C ASN A 165 -12.01 -18.67 -9.55
N ILE A 166 -10.82 -18.22 -9.97
CA ILE A 166 -9.57 -19.00 -9.86
C ILE A 166 -9.19 -19.25 -8.38
N LEU A 167 -9.40 -18.27 -7.52
CA LEU A 167 -8.99 -18.34 -6.12
C LEU A 167 -9.95 -19.16 -5.25
N HIS A 168 -11.13 -19.53 -5.75
CA HIS A 168 -12.14 -20.39 -5.09
C HIS A 168 -12.45 -19.98 -3.63
N LYS A 169 -12.39 -18.69 -3.34
CA LYS A 169 -12.69 -18.10 -2.03
C LYS A 169 -13.44 -16.78 -2.24
N PRO A 170 -14.23 -16.30 -1.25
CA PRO A 170 -14.65 -14.91 -1.21
C PRO A 170 -13.42 -14.06 -0.88
N VAL A 171 -12.58 -13.86 -1.89
CA VAL A 171 -11.42 -12.97 -1.83
C VAL A 171 -11.96 -11.54 -1.81
N ASP A 172 -11.39 -10.68 -0.98
CA ASP A 172 -11.78 -9.28 -0.96
C ASP A 172 -11.57 -8.66 -2.36
N SER A 173 -12.52 -7.83 -2.78
CA SER A 173 -12.43 -7.02 -3.99
C SER A 173 -11.11 -6.22 -4.06
N ALA A 174 -10.58 -5.79 -2.90
CA ALA A 174 -9.29 -5.12 -2.81
C ALA A 174 -8.13 -6.04 -3.17
N GLU A 175 -8.10 -7.27 -2.66
CA GLU A 175 -7.04 -8.25 -2.93
C GLU A 175 -7.06 -8.70 -4.41
N ILE A 176 -8.24 -8.80 -5.03
CA ILE A 176 -8.36 -9.02 -6.48
C ILE A 176 -7.78 -7.84 -7.27
N GLY A 177 -8.08 -6.60 -6.84
CA GLY A 177 -7.52 -5.38 -7.43
C GLY A 177 -5.99 -5.39 -7.38
N ASP A 178 -5.44 -5.71 -6.21
CA ASP A 178 -3.99 -5.78 -5.98
C ASP A 178 -3.30 -6.78 -6.93
N ILE A 179 -3.90 -7.95 -7.15
CA ILE A 179 -3.38 -8.96 -8.09
C ILE A 179 -3.42 -8.44 -9.53
N ILE A 180 -4.48 -7.74 -9.93
CA ILE A 180 -4.59 -7.14 -11.28
C ILE A 180 -3.53 -6.06 -11.47
N ASP A 181 -3.40 -5.16 -10.50
CA ASP A 181 -2.42 -4.06 -10.58
C ASP A 181 -0.99 -4.58 -10.54
N LEU A 182 -0.76 -5.71 -9.87
CA LEU A 182 0.50 -6.42 -9.93
C LEU A 182 0.80 -7.01 -11.32
N LEU A 183 -0.22 -7.58 -12.01
CA LEU A 183 -0.05 -8.04 -13.39
C LEU A 183 0.31 -6.89 -14.34
N PHE A 184 -0.28 -5.71 -14.15
CA PHE A 184 0.06 -4.50 -14.91
C PHE A 184 1.48 -4.01 -14.58
N ARG A 185 1.84 -3.92 -13.31
CA ARG A 185 3.15 -3.46 -12.86
C ARG A 185 4.29 -4.37 -13.35
N LYS A 186 4.05 -5.69 -13.43
CA LYS A 186 5.00 -6.65 -13.99
C LYS A 186 5.02 -6.68 -15.52
N GLU A 187 4.28 -5.79 -16.19
CA GLU A 187 4.15 -5.72 -17.66
C GLU A 187 3.64 -7.04 -18.29
N LEU A 188 2.99 -7.88 -17.49
CA LEU A 188 2.42 -9.15 -17.94
C LEU A 188 1.11 -8.92 -18.69
N ILE A 189 0.41 -7.85 -18.34
CA ILE A 189 -0.76 -7.35 -19.05
C ILE A 189 -0.64 -5.85 -19.27
N THR A 190 -1.29 -5.35 -20.33
CA THR A 190 -1.43 -3.91 -20.62
C THR A 190 -2.87 -3.60 -21.00
N GLU A 191 -3.29 -2.33 -20.89
CA GLU A 191 -4.65 -1.92 -21.24
C GLU A 191 -4.59 -0.87 -22.34
N ALA A 192 -5.26 -1.16 -23.46
CA ALA A 192 -5.36 -0.27 -24.61
C ALA A 192 -6.80 -0.25 -25.12
N ALA A 193 -7.36 0.94 -25.35
CA ALA A 193 -8.74 1.13 -25.80
C ALA A 193 -9.79 0.39 -24.92
N GLY A 194 -9.57 0.31 -23.61
CA GLY A 194 -10.44 -0.39 -22.65
C GLY A 194 -10.38 -1.92 -22.74
N ALA A 195 -9.37 -2.46 -23.43
CA ALA A 195 -9.12 -3.88 -23.54
C ALA A 195 -7.79 -4.27 -22.89
N VAL A 196 -7.83 -5.28 -22.04
CA VAL A 196 -6.65 -5.93 -21.45
C VAL A 196 -6.02 -6.88 -22.47
N THR A 197 -4.73 -6.69 -22.72
CA THR A 197 -3.88 -7.55 -23.54
C THR A 197 -2.84 -8.25 -22.66
N TYR A 198 -2.39 -9.43 -23.08
CA TYR A 198 -1.48 -10.29 -22.31
C TYR A 198 -0.16 -10.45 -23.07
N ALA A 199 0.96 -10.28 -22.38
CA ALA A 199 2.31 -10.36 -22.97
C ALA A 199 2.89 -11.80 -23.00
N PHE A 200 2.13 -12.80 -22.54
CA PHE A 200 2.55 -14.20 -22.36
C PHE A 200 1.58 -15.23 -22.96
#